data_AF-A0A509ZRF0-F1
#
_entry.id   AF-A0A509ZRF0-F1
#
_cell.length_a   1.000
_cell.length_b   1.000
_cell.length_c   1.000
_cell.angle_alpha   90.00
_cell.angle_beta   90.00
_cell.angle_gamma   90.00
#
_symmetry.space_group_name_H-M   'P 1'
#
loop_
_entity.id
_entity.type
_entity.pdbx_description
1 polymer ?
#
loop_
_entity_poly.entity_id
_entity_poly.type
_entity_poly.pdbx_seq_one_letter_code
_entity_poly.pdbx_strand_id
1 'polypeptide(L)'
;EKGIGLSGKPLHYKGSIFHRIIPNFMCQGGDFTRFNGTGGESIYGAKFADENFKNKHTGPGILSMANSGPNTNGSQFFICTEKTSWLDGKHVVFGKVVDGYSVVKEMEKVGSDGGNTKSTVEIEDCGQIQEN
;
A
#
# COMPACT_ATOMS: atom_id res chain seq x y z
N GLU A 1 -17.07 3.41 -5.17
CA GLU A 1 -15.85 4.01 -5.79
C GLU A 1 -16.13 5.43 -6.29
N LYS A 2 -15.09 6.25 -6.51
CA LYS A 2 -15.20 7.65 -6.96
C LYS A 2 -15.22 7.84 -8.49
N GLY A 3 -15.21 6.74 -9.25
CA GLY A 3 -15.24 6.77 -10.72
C GLY A 3 -13.85 6.82 -11.36
N ILE A 4 -13.74 7.52 -12.49
CA ILE A 4 -12.49 7.69 -13.24
C ILE A 4 -11.69 8.87 -12.67
N GLY A 5 -10.41 8.65 -12.40
CA GLY A 5 -9.48 9.66 -11.90
C GLY A 5 -8.86 10.52 -13.01
N LEU A 6 -7.96 11.44 -12.63
CA LEU A 6 -7.30 12.37 -13.56
C LEU A 6 -6.38 11.64 -14.53
N SER A 7 -5.90 10.44 -14.18
CA SER A 7 -5.08 9.61 -15.07
C SER A 7 -5.91 8.86 -16.13
N GLY A 8 -7.23 9.06 -16.18
CA GLY A 8 -8.13 8.33 -17.07
C GLY A 8 -8.29 6.84 -16.70
N LYS A 9 -7.94 6.47 -15.47
CA LYS A 9 -8.08 5.11 -14.93
C LYS A 9 -9.13 5.08 -13.81
N PRO A 10 -9.80 3.95 -13.57
CA PRO A 10 -10.66 3.80 -12.40
C PRO A 10 -9.88 4.04 -11.11
N LEU A 11 -10.46 4.79 -10.17
CA LEU A 11 -9.93 4.96 -8.81
C LEU A 11 -10.25 3.71 -7.98
N HIS A 12 -9.58 2.61 -8.31
CA HIS A 12 -9.87 1.29 -7.76
C HIS A 12 -8.60 0.41 -7.67
N TYR A 13 -8.55 -0.47 -6.66
CA TYR A 13 -7.39 -1.36 -6.46
C TYR A 13 -7.52 -2.71 -7.17
N LYS A 14 -8.70 -3.09 -7.67
CA LYS A 14 -8.87 -4.32 -8.45
C LYS A 14 -7.95 -4.34 -9.65
N GLY A 15 -7.22 -5.44 -9.82
CA GLY A 15 -6.20 -5.64 -10.85
C GLY A 15 -4.88 -4.89 -10.58
N SER A 16 -4.78 -4.11 -9.49
CA SER A 16 -3.50 -3.54 -9.09
C SER A 16 -2.61 -4.60 -8.44
N ILE A 17 -1.30 -4.39 -8.46
CA ILE A 17 -0.33 -5.37 -8.00
C ILE A 17 0.52 -4.85 -6.83
N PHE A 18 1.04 -5.79 -6.04
CA PHE A 18 2.14 -5.53 -5.13
C PHE A 18 3.45 -5.51 -5.92
N HIS A 19 3.77 -4.34 -6.47
CA HIS A 19 4.91 -4.14 -7.36
C HIS A 19 6.26 -4.12 -6.62
N ARG A 20 6.26 -4.03 -5.28
CA ARG A 20 7.50 -4.03 -4.48
C ARG A 20 7.32 -4.78 -3.17
N ILE A 21 8.03 -5.89 -2.99
CA ILE A 21 7.98 -6.73 -1.78
C ILE A 21 9.40 -6.99 -1.28
N ILE A 22 9.69 -6.56 -0.05
CA ILE A 22 10.98 -6.73 0.61
C ILE A 22 10.78 -7.59 1.86
N PRO A 23 11.34 -8.81 1.91
CA PRO A 23 11.27 -9.68 3.08
C PRO A 23 11.82 -9.03 4.35
N ASN A 24 11.19 -9.32 5.48
CA ASN A 24 11.45 -8.73 6.80
C ASN A 24 11.34 -7.20 6.82
N PHE A 25 10.51 -6.64 5.95
CA PHE A 25 10.27 -5.21 5.88
C PHE A 25 8.81 -4.90 5.58
N MET A 26 8.38 -5.03 4.32
CA MET A 26 7.03 -4.66 3.88
C MET A 26 6.65 -5.19 2.49
N CYS A 27 5.34 -5.20 2.23
CA CYS A 27 4.73 -5.44 0.91
C CYS A 27 4.03 -4.15 0.44
N GLN A 28 4.48 -3.55 -0.66
CA GLN A 28 3.97 -2.30 -1.22
C GLN A 28 3.18 -2.53 -2.52
N GLY A 29 2.02 -1.88 -2.62
CA GLY A 29 1.09 -1.95 -3.74
C GLY A 29 0.33 -0.64 -3.95
N GLY A 30 -0.78 -0.71 -4.69
CA GLY A 30 -1.70 0.42 -4.87
C GLY A 30 -1.38 1.35 -6.05
N ASP A 31 -0.38 1.03 -6.88
CA ASP A 31 -0.20 1.70 -8.18
C ASP A 31 -1.10 1.07 -9.24
N PHE A 32 -2.32 1.57 -9.36
CA PHE A 32 -3.30 1.10 -10.35
C PHE A 32 -3.19 1.81 -11.71
N THR A 33 -2.29 2.77 -11.88
CA THR A 33 -2.17 3.53 -13.14
C THR A 33 -1.00 3.05 -13.99
N ARG A 34 0.10 2.63 -13.36
CA ARG A 34 1.34 2.19 -14.03
C ARG A 34 1.87 0.84 -13.55
N PHE A 35 1.34 0.30 -12.46
CA PHE A 35 1.68 -1.04 -11.94
C PHE A 35 3.17 -1.24 -11.61
N ASN A 36 3.93 -0.17 -11.36
CA ASN A 36 5.39 -0.27 -11.18
C ASN A 36 5.94 0.66 -10.08
N GLY A 37 5.06 1.34 -9.35
CA GLY A 37 5.42 2.27 -8.27
C GLY A 37 5.66 3.70 -8.73
N THR A 38 5.57 3.99 -10.04
CA THR A 38 5.71 5.36 -10.57
C THR A 38 4.37 6.06 -10.79
N GLY A 39 3.27 5.37 -10.53
CA GLY A 39 1.90 5.87 -10.71
C GLY A 39 1.07 5.91 -9.42
N GLY A 40 -0.23 5.74 -9.60
CA GLY A 40 -1.26 5.96 -8.59
C GLY A 40 -1.68 7.43 -8.47
N GLU A 41 -2.94 7.64 -8.12
CA GLU A 41 -3.48 8.93 -7.67
C GLU A 41 -4.50 8.70 -6.54
N SER A 42 -4.84 9.77 -5.81
CA SER A 42 -5.81 9.71 -4.71
C SER A 42 -7.19 10.21 -5.15
N ILE A 43 -8.20 9.99 -4.31
CA ILE A 43 -9.54 10.57 -4.52
C ILE A 43 -9.59 12.09 -4.37
N TYR A 44 -8.51 12.72 -3.88
CA TYR A 44 -8.35 14.15 -3.70
C TYR A 44 -7.52 14.80 -4.82
N GLY A 45 -7.13 14.03 -5.83
CA GLY A 45 -6.21 14.43 -6.90
C GLY A 45 -4.88 13.66 -6.85
N ALA A 46 -3.87 14.14 -7.58
CA ALA A 46 -2.61 13.41 -7.74
C ALA A 46 -1.89 13.13 -6.40
N LYS A 47 -1.91 14.09 -5.47
CA LYS A 47 -1.27 13.99 -4.15
C LYS A 47 -2.10 14.68 -3.08
N PHE A 48 -1.94 14.24 -1.82
CA PHE A 48 -2.51 14.89 -0.64
C PHE A 48 -1.54 14.92 0.55
N ALA A 49 -1.86 15.76 1.54
CA ALA A 49 -1.03 16.05 2.71
C ALA A 49 -0.92 14.86 3.69
N ASP A 50 0.12 14.87 4.52
CA ASP A 50 0.21 13.97 5.67
C ASP A 50 -0.80 14.41 6.73
N GLU A 51 -1.76 13.55 7.08
CA GLU A 51 -2.83 13.93 8.02
C GLU A 51 -2.31 14.08 9.46
N ASN A 52 -1.62 13.05 9.97
CA ASN A 52 -0.93 13.06 11.27
C ASN A 52 -0.01 11.83 11.42
N PHE A 53 0.86 11.84 12.42
CA PHE A 53 1.77 10.72 12.76
C PHE A 53 1.54 10.16 14.17
N LYS A 54 0.27 10.12 14.61
CA LYS A 54 -0.12 9.65 15.95
C LYS A 54 0.15 8.16 16.11
N ASN A 55 -0.23 7.37 15.12
CA ASN A 55 0.03 5.93 15.07
C ASN A 55 1.48 5.65 14.68
N LYS A 56 2.02 4.52 15.16
CA LYS A 56 3.41 4.11 14.95
C LYS A 56 3.47 2.79 14.21
N HIS A 57 4.60 2.53 13.56
CA HIS A 57 4.87 1.27 12.86
C HIS A 57 5.30 0.20 13.85
N THR A 58 4.35 -0.24 14.69
CA THR A 58 4.62 -1.06 15.88
C THR A 58 4.97 -2.51 15.57
N GLY A 59 4.73 -3.00 14.35
CA GLY A 59 5.01 -4.38 14.00
C GLY A 59 4.35 -4.88 12.70
N PRO A 60 4.34 -6.21 12.52
CA PRO A 60 3.68 -6.91 11.42
C PRO A 60 2.19 -6.53 11.29
N GLY A 61 1.72 -6.39 10.05
CA GLY A 61 0.31 -6.14 9.72
C GLY A 61 -0.11 -4.67 9.74
N ILE A 62 0.77 -3.73 10.10
CA ILE A 62 0.47 -2.29 10.03
C ILE A 62 0.31 -1.85 8.58
N LEU A 63 -0.77 -1.11 8.28
CA LEU A 63 -1.08 -0.53 6.98
C LEU A 63 -0.75 0.96 6.99
N SER A 64 0.07 1.41 6.02
CA SER A 64 0.63 2.76 6.00
C SER A 64 0.80 3.30 4.57
N MET A 65 0.79 4.63 4.43
CA MET A 65 0.89 5.31 3.13
C MET A 65 2.33 5.28 2.58
N ALA A 66 2.49 4.89 1.31
CA ALA A 66 3.73 5.14 0.59
C ALA A 66 3.74 6.58 0.06
N ASN A 67 4.90 7.24 0.11
CA ASN A 67 5.08 8.60 -0.39
C ASN A 67 6.52 8.82 -0.89
N SER A 68 6.77 9.95 -1.54
CA SER A 68 8.10 10.38 -2.02
C SER A 68 8.60 11.61 -1.25
N GLY A 69 8.28 11.68 0.05
CA GLY A 69 8.55 12.83 0.91
C GLY A 69 7.27 13.46 1.48
N PRO A 70 7.41 14.49 2.34
CA PRO A 70 6.29 15.09 3.06
C PRO A 70 5.17 15.54 2.13
N ASN A 71 3.92 15.27 2.51
CA ASN A 71 2.71 15.70 1.81
C ASN A 71 2.60 15.21 0.35
N THR A 72 3.09 14.00 0.07
CA THR A 72 3.03 13.39 -1.26
C THR A 72 2.28 12.06 -1.31
N ASN A 73 1.31 11.88 -0.43
CA ASN A 73 0.48 10.67 -0.38
C ASN A 73 -0.39 10.59 -1.65
N GLY A 74 -0.50 9.40 -2.23
CA GLY A 74 -1.32 9.11 -3.41
C GLY A 74 -2.27 7.95 -3.13
N SER A 75 -2.18 6.87 -3.91
CA SER A 75 -2.89 5.62 -3.63
C SER A 75 -1.98 4.47 -3.21
N GLN A 76 -0.67 4.64 -3.34
CA GLN A 76 0.24 3.59 -2.93
C GLN A 76 0.27 3.43 -1.42
N PHE A 77 0.30 2.18 -0.97
CA PHE A 77 0.33 1.80 0.43
C PHE A 77 1.31 0.64 0.62
N PHE A 78 1.69 0.39 1.87
CA PHE A 78 2.42 -0.80 2.24
C PHE A 78 1.87 -1.45 3.51
N ILE A 79 2.06 -2.76 3.60
CA ILE A 79 1.78 -3.57 4.78
C ILE A 79 3.12 -4.00 5.38
N CYS A 80 3.37 -3.64 6.63
CA CYS A 80 4.58 -4.04 7.34
C CYS A 80 4.59 -5.55 7.58
N THR A 81 5.74 -6.20 7.38
CA THR A 81 5.95 -7.59 7.81
C THR A 81 6.81 -7.69 9.08
N GLU A 82 7.41 -6.57 9.47
CA GLU A 82 8.24 -6.40 10.67
C GLU A 82 7.97 -5.05 11.36
N LYS A 83 8.56 -4.83 12.54
CA LYS A 83 8.55 -3.51 13.19
C LYS A 83 9.46 -2.53 12.44
N THR A 84 8.90 -1.41 11.98
CA THR A 84 9.61 -0.45 11.10
C THR A 84 9.61 0.98 11.67
N SER A 85 10.03 1.14 12.93
CA SER A 85 9.95 2.42 13.66
C SER A 85 10.73 3.59 13.02
N TRP A 86 11.67 3.32 12.12
CA TRP A 86 12.38 4.37 11.37
C TRP A 86 11.51 5.10 10.33
N LEU A 87 10.30 4.58 10.07
CA LEU A 87 9.26 5.19 9.23
C LEU A 87 8.31 6.11 10.01
N ASP A 88 8.36 6.09 11.35
CA ASP A 88 7.53 6.95 12.20
C ASP A 88 7.82 8.43 11.91
N GLY A 89 6.76 9.23 11.75
CA GLY A 89 6.88 10.64 11.40
C GLY A 89 7.14 10.92 9.90
N LYS A 90 7.25 9.87 9.07
CA LYS A 90 7.48 9.98 7.62
C LYS A 90 6.35 9.38 6.79
N HIS A 91 5.72 8.32 7.30
CA HIS A 91 4.61 7.64 6.66
C HIS A 91 3.41 7.60 7.61
N VAL A 92 2.22 7.91 7.08
CA VAL A 92 0.98 7.94 7.85
C VAL A 92 0.45 6.52 8.00
N VAL A 93 0.39 6.02 9.23
CA VAL A 93 -0.26 4.76 9.58
C VAL A 93 -1.77 4.99 9.72
N PHE A 94 -2.55 4.30 8.88
CA PHE A 94 -4.00 4.50 8.78
C PHE A 94 -4.83 3.22 8.97
N GLY A 95 -4.19 2.07 9.20
CA GLY A 95 -4.92 0.84 9.47
C GLY A 95 -4.03 -0.31 9.93
N LYS A 96 -4.64 -1.49 10.05
CA LYS A 96 -3.95 -2.76 10.30
C LYS A 96 -4.73 -3.92 9.68
N VAL A 97 -4.01 -4.96 9.30
CA VAL A 97 -4.60 -6.25 8.92
C VAL A 97 -5.26 -6.86 10.15
N VAL A 98 -6.54 -7.21 10.05
CA VAL A 98 -7.33 -7.84 11.12
C VAL A 98 -7.59 -9.33 10.86
N ASP A 99 -7.56 -9.74 9.60
CA ASP A 99 -7.70 -11.12 9.15
C ASP A 99 -6.84 -11.35 7.90
N GLY A 100 -6.48 -12.60 7.60
CA GLY A 100 -5.74 -12.96 6.39
C GLY A 100 -4.25 -12.61 6.43
N TYR A 101 -3.65 -12.36 7.60
CA TYR A 101 -2.21 -12.03 7.69
C TYR A 101 -1.30 -13.16 7.16
N SER A 102 -1.76 -14.41 7.16
CA SER A 102 -1.06 -15.51 6.50
C SER A 102 -0.83 -15.26 5.00
N VAL A 103 -1.77 -14.62 4.31
CA VAL A 103 -1.63 -14.24 2.90
C VAL A 103 -0.48 -13.26 2.72
N VAL A 104 -0.37 -12.25 3.60
CA VAL A 104 0.74 -11.30 3.58
C VAL A 104 2.10 -12.01 3.74
N LYS A 105 2.18 -13.02 4.61
CA LYS A 105 3.39 -13.83 4.75
C LYS A 105 3.70 -14.65 3.50
N GLU A 106 2.70 -15.20 2.81
CA GLU A 106 2.94 -15.89 1.54
C GLU A 106 3.41 -14.94 0.44
N MET A 107 2.81 -13.75 0.36
CA MET A 107 3.26 -12.69 -0.56
C MET A 107 4.72 -12.29 -0.30
N GLU A 108 5.13 -12.20 0.96
CA GLU A 108 6.50 -11.86 1.35
C GLU A 108 7.54 -12.85 0.79
N LYS A 109 7.22 -14.15 0.73
CA LYS A 109 8.14 -15.20 0.25
C LYS A 109 8.53 -15.05 -1.21
N VAL A 110 7.71 -14.36 -2.02
CA VAL A 110 8.01 -14.09 -3.43
C VAL A 110 8.79 -12.78 -3.63
N GLY A 111 9.06 -12.02 -2.56
CA GLY A 111 9.86 -10.79 -2.60
C GLY A 111 11.37 -11.02 -2.73
N SER A 112 12.11 -9.91 -2.76
CA SER A 112 13.57 -9.88 -2.76
C SER A 112 14.11 -8.63 -2.06
N ASP A 113 15.39 -8.59 -1.74
CA ASP A 113 16.04 -7.43 -1.09
C ASP A 113 15.93 -6.15 -1.96
N GLY A 114 15.94 -6.31 -3.28
CA GLY A 114 15.74 -5.21 -4.24
C GLY A 114 14.27 -4.78 -4.39
N GLY A 115 13.33 -5.52 -3.79
CA GLY A 115 11.89 -5.27 -3.85
C GLY A 115 11.19 -5.92 -5.05
N ASN A 116 11.93 -6.41 -6.06
CA ASN A 116 11.32 -7.12 -7.19
C ASN A 116 10.68 -8.43 -6.73
N THR A 117 9.56 -8.82 -7.36
CA THR A 117 8.85 -10.06 -7.03
C THR A 117 9.19 -11.18 -8.03
N LYS A 118 9.28 -12.43 -7.54
CA LYS A 118 9.50 -13.64 -8.35
C LYS A 118 8.24 -14.06 -9.13
N SER A 119 7.09 -13.57 -8.71
CA SER A 119 5.79 -13.84 -9.32
C SER A 119 4.89 -12.62 -9.14
N THR A 120 3.91 -12.45 -10.02
CA THR A 120 2.92 -11.38 -9.88
C THR A 120 2.02 -11.67 -8.68
N VAL A 121 1.84 -10.65 -7.84
CA VAL A 121 0.91 -10.66 -6.71
C VAL A 121 -0.14 -9.60 -6.97
N GLU A 122 -1.33 -10.03 -7.38
CA GLU A 122 -2.42 -9.17 -7.85
C GLU A 122 -3.57 -9.13 -6.84
N ILE A 123 -4.22 -7.96 -6.73
CA ILE A 123 -5.50 -7.81 -6.03
C ILE A 123 -6.60 -8.17 -7.04
N GLU A 124 -6.96 -9.45 -7.12
CA GLU A 124 -7.95 -9.94 -8.08
C GLU A 124 -9.33 -9.31 -7.88
N ASP A 125 -9.70 -9.02 -6.62
CA ASP A 125 -10.88 -8.23 -6.29
C ASP A 125 -10.70 -7.48 -4.96
N CYS A 126 -11.47 -6.42 -4.77
CA CYS A 126 -11.48 -5.66 -3.52
C CYS A 126 -12.80 -4.93 -3.29
N GLY A 127 -13.07 -4.60 -2.03
CA GLY A 127 -14.26 -3.86 -1.65
C GLY A 127 -14.29 -3.56 -0.16
N GLN A 128 -15.36 -2.89 0.27
CA GLN A 128 -15.64 -2.66 1.68
C GLN A 128 -16.61 -3.72 2.17
N ILE A 129 -16.28 -4.38 3.29
CA ILE A 129 -17.23 -5.22 4.01
C ILE A 129 -18.23 -4.29 4.68
N GLN A 130 -19.51 -4.42 4.34
CA GLN A 130 -20.59 -3.70 5.00
C GLN A 130 -21.02 -4.54 6.22
N GLU A 131 -21.09 -3.91 7.39
CA GLU A 131 -21.79 -4.48 8.52
C GLU A 131 -23.29 -4.42 8.22
N ASN A 132 -23.98 -5.56 8.31
CA ASN A 132 -25.43 -5.66 8.15
C ASN A 132 -26.16 -5.20 9.41
#